data_AF-A0A4S8L9U7-F1
#
_entry.id   AF-A0A4S8L9U7-F1
#
_cell.length_a   1.000
_cell.length_b   1.000
_cell.length_c   1.000
_cell.angle_alpha   90.00
_cell.angle_beta   90.00
_cell.angle_gamma   90.00
#
_symmetry.space_group_name_H-M   'P 1'
#
loop_
_entity.id
_entity.type
_entity.pdbx_description
1 polymer ?
#
loop_
_entity_poly.entity_id
_entity_poly.type
_entity_poly.pdbx_seq_one_letter_code
_entity_poly.pdbx_strand_id
1 'polypeptide(L)'
;MTYLLRCNTDVTSLLSGTAIKAVVAYVSDYITKWSLSTHVIFDVIRTVLTRNTDLIGGSSGDQYKVRRLITQMVNLLSVRMELGAPMICMYLLDNPDHYTSHKFRPFHWQSFVTEVKKSWETEDESLNQRDHKIMLIQKNGRIFGISRVFDYVYRPMELENMTLYDWIRLCDRVKITKKSPNKSKKASCKFREVPQNSLPIPIAKKLLPENCFPFVLGHPLADSHMCKVLTEDKGVVPNFIGPGLPRRDKGDREYYCCTM
;
A
#
# COMPACT_ATOMS: atom_id res chain seq x y z
N MET A 1 29.17 10.64 5.52
CA MET A 1 28.49 9.38 5.16
C MET A 1 28.55 8.37 6.29
N THR A 2 29.73 8.07 6.85
CA THR A 2 29.91 7.25 8.07
C THR A 2 29.08 7.74 9.27
N TYR A 3 29.01 9.07 9.48
CA TYR A 3 28.16 9.68 10.51
C TYR A 3 26.65 9.42 10.31
N LEU A 4 26.18 9.37 9.05
CA LEU A 4 24.79 9.10 8.71
C LEU A 4 24.45 7.62 8.80
N LEU A 5 25.37 6.74 8.37
CA LEU A 5 25.15 5.29 8.31
C LEU A 5 25.50 4.57 9.62
N ARG A 6 26.19 5.23 10.57
CA ARG A 6 26.63 4.67 11.87
C ARG A 6 27.37 3.32 11.75
N CYS A 7 27.99 3.07 10.61
CA CYS A 7 28.80 1.88 10.35
C CYS A 7 30.08 2.28 9.62
N ASN A 8 31.09 1.42 9.70
CA ASN A 8 32.40 1.68 9.12
C ASN A 8 32.32 1.46 7.60
N THR A 9 32.03 2.54 6.85
CA THR A 9 31.93 2.49 5.40
C THR A 9 33.22 2.97 4.75
N ASP A 10 33.86 2.10 3.97
CA ASP A 10 34.96 2.50 3.08
C ASP A 10 34.37 3.13 1.81
N VAL A 11 34.87 4.31 1.44
CA VAL A 11 34.34 5.09 0.30
C VAL A 11 35.48 5.37 -0.66
N THR A 12 35.38 4.78 -1.85
CA THR A 12 36.32 5.03 -2.95
C THR A 12 35.77 6.08 -3.91
N SER A 13 36.47 7.20 -4.06
CA SER A 13 36.11 8.22 -5.05
C SER A 13 36.54 7.79 -6.45
N LEU A 14 35.59 7.68 -7.38
CA LEU A 14 35.86 7.39 -8.79
C LEU A 14 35.77 8.69 -9.60
N LEU A 15 36.93 9.23 -10.00
CA LEU A 15 37.03 10.50 -10.72
C LEU A 15 36.93 10.35 -12.25
N SER A 16 36.98 9.12 -12.77
CA SER A 16 36.89 8.84 -14.21
C SER A 16 35.52 8.28 -14.60
N GLY A 17 34.91 8.85 -15.63
CA GLY A 17 33.63 8.37 -16.17
C GLY A 17 33.68 6.95 -16.73
N THR A 18 34.84 6.50 -17.23
CA THR A 18 35.02 5.10 -17.69
C THR A 18 35.05 4.12 -16.53
N ALA A 19 35.72 4.49 -15.43
CA ALA A 19 35.77 3.69 -14.21
C ALA A 19 34.38 3.56 -13.57
N ILE A 20 33.61 4.65 -13.52
CA ILE A 20 32.22 4.64 -13.04
C ILE A 20 31.37 3.68 -13.89
N LYS A 21 31.43 3.79 -15.23
CA LYS A 21 30.66 2.90 -16.12
C LYS A 21 31.03 1.43 -15.92
N ALA A 22 32.32 1.12 -15.78
CA ALA A 22 32.78 -0.24 -15.55
C ALA A 22 32.28 -0.81 -14.22
N VAL A 23 32.33 -0.02 -13.14
CA VAL A 23 31.82 -0.43 -11.83
C VAL A 23 30.30 -0.60 -11.84
N VAL A 24 29.57 0.34 -12.43
CA VAL A 24 28.11 0.22 -12.56
C VAL A 24 27.72 -1.02 -13.38
N ALA A 25 28.42 -1.29 -14.49
CA ALA A 25 28.20 -2.48 -15.29
C ALA A 25 28.48 -3.76 -14.49
N TYR A 26 29.60 -3.82 -13.76
CA TYR A 26 29.97 -4.95 -12.91
C TYR A 26 28.95 -5.21 -11.79
N VAL A 27 28.55 -4.15 -11.07
CA VAL A 27 27.55 -4.25 -10.00
C VAL A 27 26.21 -4.68 -10.58
N SER A 28 25.81 -4.13 -11.73
CA SER A 28 24.57 -4.52 -12.41
C SER A 28 24.61 -5.99 -12.81
N ASP A 29 25.70 -6.45 -13.44
CA ASP A 29 25.87 -7.85 -13.84
C ASP A 29 25.79 -8.80 -12.64
N TYR A 30 26.39 -8.42 -11.50
CA TYR A 30 26.29 -9.18 -10.26
C TYR A 30 24.87 -9.21 -9.68
N ILE A 31 24.16 -8.07 -9.68
CA ILE A 31 22.77 -7.99 -9.21
C ILE A 31 21.83 -8.79 -10.13
N THR A 32 22.06 -8.72 -11.44
CA THR A 32 21.25 -9.45 -12.44
C THR A 32 21.69 -10.89 -12.64
N LYS A 33 22.70 -11.36 -11.88
CA LYS A 33 23.18 -12.73 -11.96
C LYS A 33 22.03 -13.67 -11.64
N TRP A 34 21.62 -14.44 -12.64
CA TRP A 34 20.52 -15.37 -12.55
C TRP A 34 20.79 -16.36 -11.42
N SER A 35 19.81 -16.56 -10.54
CA SER A 35 19.91 -17.54 -9.45
C SER A 35 19.91 -18.98 -9.95
N LEU A 36 19.35 -19.22 -11.14
CA LEU A 36 19.30 -20.53 -11.78
C LEU A 36 20.25 -20.59 -12.97
N SER A 37 20.98 -21.70 -13.09
CA SER A 37 21.80 -21.98 -14.24
C SER A 37 20.95 -22.19 -15.50
N THR A 38 21.42 -21.70 -16.64
CA THR A 38 20.66 -21.75 -17.91
C THR A 38 20.29 -23.17 -18.33
N HIS A 39 21.14 -24.15 -18.04
CA HIS A 39 20.87 -25.55 -18.38
C HIS A 39 19.69 -26.13 -17.59
N VAL A 40 19.50 -25.74 -16.33
CA VAL A 40 18.35 -26.17 -15.53
C VAL A 40 17.07 -25.55 -16.10
N ILE A 41 17.11 -24.28 -16.51
CA ILE A 41 15.97 -23.63 -17.18
C ILE A 41 15.56 -24.41 -18.44
N PHE A 42 16.53 -24.74 -19.30
CA PHE A 42 16.25 -25.51 -20.51
C PHE A 42 15.74 -26.92 -20.23
N ASP A 43 16.24 -27.58 -19.18
CA ASP A 43 15.74 -28.91 -18.77
C ASP A 43 14.28 -28.85 -18.29
N VAL A 44 13.92 -27.81 -17.52
CA VAL A 44 12.53 -27.57 -17.10
C VAL A 44 11.63 -27.33 -18.31
N ILE A 45 12.04 -26.47 -19.24
CA ILE A 45 11.27 -26.17 -20.45
C ILE A 45 11.07 -27.46 -21.27
N ARG A 46 12.14 -28.23 -21.48
CA ARG A 46 12.08 -29.51 -22.20
C ARG A 46 11.10 -30.47 -21.53
N THR A 47 11.19 -30.63 -20.20
CA THR A 47 10.35 -31.53 -19.42
C THR A 47 8.87 -31.15 -19.51
N VAL A 48 8.54 -29.86 -19.47
CA VAL A 48 7.15 -29.39 -19.58
C VAL A 48 6.63 -29.55 -21.01
N LEU A 49 7.45 -29.29 -22.03
CA LEU A 49 7.03 -29.45 -23.42
C LEU A 49 6.82 -30.92 -23.81
N THR A 50 7.71 -31.83 -23.38
CA THR A 50 7.57 -33.26 -23.68
C THR A 50 6.40 -33.92 -22.95
N ARG A 51 6.03 -33.45 -21.76
CA ARG A 51 4.86 -33.98 -21.02
C ARG A 51 3.51 -33.50 -21.55
N ASN A 52 3.48 -32.42 -22.32
CA ASN A 52 2.25 -31.78 -22.77
C ASN A 52 2.11 -31.79 -24.31
N THR A 53 2.73 -32.77 -24.99
CA THR A 53 2.64 -32.92 -26.46
C THR A 53 1.21 -32.93 -26.96
N ASP A 54 0.30 -33.59 -26.24
CA ASP A 54 -1.11 -33.71 -26.62
C ASP A 54 -1.87 -32.40 -26.47
N LEU A 55 -1.49 -31.56 -25.50
CA LEU A 55 -2.04 -30.21 -25.32
C LEU A 55 -1.58 -29.24 -26.40
N ILE A 56 -0.37 -29.44 -26.91
CA ILE A 56 0.20 -28.67 -28.01
C ILE A 56 -0.47 -29.06 -29.33
N GLY A 57 -0.76 -30.35 -29.53
CA GLY A 57 -1.47 -30.87 -30.70
C GLY A 57 -3.00 -30.73 -30.69
N GLY A 58 -3.62 -30.41 -29.54
CA GLY A 58 -5.08 -30.29 -29.40
C GLY A 58 -5.70 -29.02 -29.99
N SER A 59 -7.01 -29.02 -30.22
CA SER A 59 -7.77 -27.90 -30.82
C SER A 59 -8.16 -26.76 -29.85
N SER A 60 -7.68 -26.77 -28.60
CA SER A 60 -8.02 -25.74 -27.60
C SER A 60 -7.56 -24.35 -28.02
N GLY A 61 -8.22 -23.29 -27.54
CA GLY A 61 -7.80 -21.91 -27.82
C GLY A 61 -6.35 -21.65 -27.38
N ASP A 62 -5.56 -21.04 -28.27
CA ASP A 62 -4.10 -20.91 -28.11
C ASP A 62 -3.69 -20.15 -26.85
N GLN A 63 -4.47 -19.14 -26.45
CA GLN A 63 -4.18 -18.37 -25.22
C GLN A 63 -4.26 -19.24 -23.95
N TYR A 64 -5.21 -20.17 -23.88
CA TYR A 64 -5.35 -21.06 -22.73
C TYR A 64 -4.18 -22.04 -22.65
N LYS A 65 -3.75 -22.59 -23.79
CA LYS A 65 -2.59 -23.49 -23.90
C LYS A 65 -1.33 -22.79 -23.41
N VAL A 66 -1.04 -21.59 -23.93
CA VAL A 66 0.15 -20.80 -23.56
C VAL A 66 0.14 -20.49 -22.08
N ARG A 67 -0.99 -20.01 -21.54
CA ARG A 67 -1.09 -19.68 -20.10
C ARG A 67 -0.83 -20.91 -19.23
N ARG A 68 -1.38 -22.08 -19.60
CA ARG A 68 -1.18 -23.33 -18.88
C ARG A 68 0.27 -23.80 -18.91
N LEU A 69 0.91 -23.76 -20.08
CA LEU A 69 2.32 -24.14 -20.25
C LEU A 69 3.25 -23.24 -19.43
N ILE A 70 3.08 -21.90 -19.54
CA ILE A 70 3.88 -20.95 -18.77
C ILE A 70 3.69 -21.17 -17.27
N THR A 71 2.45 -21.37 -16.81
CA THR A 71 2.18 -21.63 -15.38
C THR A 71 2.89 -22.90 -14.90
N GLN A 72 2.86 -23.97 -15.69
CA GLN A 72 3.57 -25.21 -15.37
C GLN A 72 5.09 -25.04 -15.36
N MET A 73 5.65 -24.30 -16.33
CA MET A 73 7.08 -23.96 -16.37
C MET A 73 7.49 -23.16 -15.13
N VAL A 74 6.77 -22.10 -14.79
CA VAL A 74 7.05 -21.27 -13.61
C VAL A 74 6.98 -22.09 -12.33
N ASN A 75 5.94 -22.89 -12.15
CA ASN A 75 5.80 -23.73 -10.96
C ASN A 75 6.95 -24.75 -10.83
N LEU A 76 7.37 -25.36 -11.94
CA LEU A 76 8.48 -26.32 -11.92
C LEU A 76 9.83 -25.62 -11.71
N LEU A 77 10.03 -24.44 -12.29
CA LEU A 77 11.20 -23.61 -12.06
C LEU A 77 11.30 -23.22 -10.58
N SER A 78 10.21 -22.76 -9.96
CA SER A 78 10.19 -22.40 -8.54
C SER A 78 10.61 -23.53 -7.61
N VAL A 79 10.26 -24.78 -7.94
CA VAL A 79 10.71 -25.96 -7.15
C VAL A 79 12.20 -26.25 -7.34
N ARG A 80 12.76 -25.92 -8.51
CA ARG A 80 14.19 -26.09 -8.82
C ARG A 80 15.05 -24.93 -8.35
N MET A 81 14.46 -23.83 -7.89
CA MET A 81 15.19 -22.68 -7.38
C MET A 81 15.81 -23.03 -6.03
N GLU A 82 17.14 -22.99 -5.97
CA GLU A 82 17.87 -23.06 -4.72
C GLU A 82 17.89 -21.67 -4.07
N LEU A 83 17.54 -21.62 -2.79
CA LEU A 83 17.67 -20.44 -1.96
C LEU A 83 18.95 -20.56 -1.12
N GLY A 84 19.67 -19.46 -0.92
CA GLY A 84 20.87 -19.47 -0.09
C GLY A 84 20.56 -19.92 1.33
N ALA A 85 21.38 -20.83 1.88
CA ALA A 85 21.21 -21.35 3.24
C ALA A 85 21.00 -20.24 4.30
N PRO A 86 21.69 -19.08 4.28
CA PRO A 86 21.42 -17.99 5.22
C PRO A 86 20.01 -17.43 5.14
N MET A 87 19.43 -17.34 3.93
CA MET A 87 18.06 -16.85 3.72
C MET A 87 17.05 -17.85 4.30
N ILE A 88 17.27 -19.15 4.07
CA ILE A 88 16.45 -20.21 4.65
C ILE A 88 16.55 -20.19 6.18
N CYS A 89 17.76 -20.06 6.74
CA CYS A 89 17.96 -19.95 8.19
C CYS A 89 17.25 -18.73 8.78
N MET A 90 17.30 -17.56 8.13
CA MET A 90 16.55 -16.38 8.59
C MET A 90 15.04 -16.63 8.60
N TYR A 91 14.52 -17.24 7.53
CA TYR A 91 13.10 -17.58 7.43
C TYR A 91 12.67 -18.61 8.50
N LEU A 92 13.46 -19.67 8.71
CA LEU A 92 13.17 -20.69 9.71
C LEU A 92 13.23 -20.17 11.15
N LEU A 93 14.07 -19.17 11.40
CA LEU A 93 14.18 -18.50 12.70
C LEU A 93 13.15 -17.38 12.89
N ASP A 94 12.25 -17.16 11.93
CA ASP A 94 11.25 -16.08 11.93
C ASP A 94 11.88 -14.69 12.13
N ASN A 95 13.12 -14.52 11.62
CA ASN A 95 13.78 -13.23 11.64
C ASN A 95 13.17 -12.32 10.56
N PRO A 96 12.98 -11.02 10.84
CA PRO A 96 12.45 -10.09 9.85
C PRO A 96 13.46 -9.87 8.73
N ASP A 97 12.99 -9.87 7.47
CA ASP A 97 13.82 -9.58 6.28
C ASP A 97 14.49 -8.20 6.33
N HIS A 98 13.93 -7.27 7.10
CA HIS A 98 14.46 -5.92 7.26
C HIS A 98 14.07 -5.33 8.62
N TYR A 99 14.98 -4.54 9.18
CA TYR A 99 14.72 -3.75 10.38
C TYR A 99 14.43 -2.31 9.97
N THR A 100 13.27 -1.77 10.36
CA THR A 100 12.89 -0.38 10.10
C THR A 100 12.54 0.32 11.40
N SER A 101 13.04 1.55 11.58
CA SER A 101 12.64 2.40 12.72
C SER A 101 11.21 2.92 12.55
N HIS A 102 10.80 3.18 11.30
CA HIS A 102 9.51 3.73 10.96
C HIS A 102 8.84 2.93 9.87
N LYS A 103 7.51 2.83 9.96
CA LYS A 103 6.68 2.30 8.88
C LYS A 103 6.31 3.44 7.95
N PHE A 104 6.40 3.21 6.65
CA PHE A 104 6.01 4.18 5.63
C PHE A 104 4.67 3.79 5.01
N ARG A 105 3.83 4.79 4.71
CA ARG A 105 2.55 4.58 4.03
C ARG A 105 2.46 5.41 2.76
N PRO A 106 2.16 4.79 1.60
CA PRO A 106 1.89 5.50 0.36
C PRO A 106 0.77 6.54 0.55
N PHE A 107 1.08 7.81 0.25
CA PHE A 107 0.17 8.94 0.33
C PHE A 107 0.08 9.68 -1.00
N HIS A 108 -1.04 9.51 -1.69
CA HIS A 108 -1.34 10.22 -2.95
C HIS A 108 -1.99 11.57 -2.64
N TRP A 109 -1.17 12.58 -2.40
CA TRP A 109 -1.61 13.90 -1.93
C TRP A 109 -2.50 14.64 -2.94
N GLN A 110 -2.25 14.46 -4.23
CA GLN A 110 -3.02 15.15 -5.28
C GLN A 110 -4.51 14.84 -5.24
N SER A 111 -4.91 13.64 -4.85
CA SER A 111 -6.32 13.27 -4.77
C SER A 111 -7.08 14.14 -3.76
N PHE A 112 -6.41 14.62 -2.71
CA PHE A 112 -7.01 15.53 -1.72
C PHE A 112 -7.12 16.94 -2.29
N VAL A 113 -6.09 17.40 -3.00
CA VAL A 113 -6.11 18.72 -3.66
C VAL A 113 -7.18 18.80 -4.75
N THR A 114 -7.38 17.72 -5.52
CA THR A 114 -8.47 17.64 -6.50
C THR A 114 -9.84 17.76 -5.83
N GLU A 115 -10.04 17.13 -4.67
CA GLU A 115 -11.30 17.24 -3.93
C GLU A 115 -11.52 18.67 -3.38
N VAL A 116 -10.46 19.33 -2.91
CA VAL A 116 -10.51 20.74 -2.50
C VAL A 116 -10.84 21.63 -3.70
N LYS A 117 -10.19 21.46 -4.85
CA LYS A 117 -10.49 22.23 -6.07
C LYS A 117 -11.93 22.09 -6.51
N LYS A 118 -12.51 20.88 -6.39
CA LYS A 118 -13.90 20.61 -6.74
C LYS A 118 -14.93 21.46 -5.98
N SER A 119 -14.62 21.95 -4.78
CA SER A 119 -15.54 22.86 -4.07
C SER A 119 -15.53 24.30 -4.58
N TRP A 120 -14.51 24.69 -5.37
CA TRP A 120 -14.39 26.03 -5.95
C TRP A 120 -14.55 26.06 -7.48
N GLU A 121 -14.11 25.03 -8.19
CA GLU A 121 -14.12 24.97 -9.67
C GLU A 121 -15.37 24.20 -10.16
N THR A 122 -16.28 24.89 -10.85
CA THR A 122 -17.32 24.26 -11.68
C THR A 122 -16.69 23.70 -12.95
N GLU A 123 -16.52 22.37 -13.00
CA GLU A 123 -16.38 21.56 -14.23
C GLU A 123 -15.21 21.90 -15.17
N ASP A 124 -13.99 22.12 -14.67
CA ASP A 124 -12.81 22.07 -15.53
C ASP A 124 -12.49 20.61 -15.93
N GLU A 125 -12.88 20.21 -17.14
CA GLU A 125 -12.64 18.88 -17.73
C GLU A 125 -11.16 18.45 -17.76
N SER A 126 -10.23 19.38 -17.60
CA SER A 126 -8.78 19.14 -17.68
C SER A 126 -8.17 18.41 -16.47
N LEU A 127 -8.85 18.37 -15.32
CA LEU A 127 -8.39 17.67 -14.11
C LEU A 127 -8.81 16.18 -14.06
N ASN A 128 -9.73 15.76 -14.92
CA ASN A 128 -10.25 14.38 -14.98
C ASN A 128 -9.26 13.36 -15.57
N GLN A 129 -8.07 13.80 -16.01
CA GLN A 129 -7.12 12.98 -16.77
C GLN A 129 -6.11 12.22 -15.91
N ARG A 130 -6.16 12.32 -14.58
CA ARG A 130 -5.25 11.57 -13.69
C ARG A 130 -6.02 10.43 -13.05
N ASP A 131 -5.75 9.22 -13.54
CA ASP A 131 -6.26 7.95 -13.03
C ASP A 131 -5.91 7.76 -11.54
N HIS A 132 -6.77 8.26 -10.66
CA HIS A 132 -6.72 7.89 -9.26
C HIS A 132 -7.26 6.47 -9.13
N LYS A 133 -6.42 5.55 -8.64
CA LYS A 133 -6.82 4.17 -8.37
C LYS A 133 -7.88 4.15 -7.27
N ILE A 134 -9.14 4.10 -7.67
CA ILE A 134 -10.29 4.01 -6.77
C ILE A 134 -10.66 2.54 -6.58
N MET A 135 -11.02 2.14 -5.36
CA MET A 135 -11.59 0.82 -5.14
C MET A 135 -13.08 0.86 -5.42
N LEU A 136 -13.57 0.01 -6.32
CA LEU A 136 -15.01 -0.11 -6.57
C LEU A 136 -15.62 -1.09 -5.56
N ILE A 137 -16.68 -0.67 -4.88
CA ILE A 137 -17.47 -1.51 -3.97
C ILE A 137 -18.92 -1.49 -4.40
N GLN A 138 -19.50 -2.68 -4.58
CA GLN A 138 -20.92 -2.84 -4.87
C GLN A 138 -21.70 -3.00 -3.56
N LYS A 139 -22.67 -2.11 -3.29
CA LYS A 139 -23.58 -2.21 -2.14
C LYS A 139 -25.01 -1.97 -2.64
N ASN A 140 -25.93 -2.89 -2.33
CA ASN A 140 -27.35 -2.81 -2.72
C ASN A 140 -27.56 -2.57 -4.24
N GLY A 141 -26.76 -3.24 -5.09
CA GLY A 141 -26.87 -3.11 -6.56
C GLY A 141 -26.25 -1.84 -7.15
N ARG A 142 -25.77 -0.89 -6.33
CA ARG A 142 -25.08 0.33 -6.78
C ARG A 142 -23.57 0.19 -6.59
N ILE A 143 -22.79 0.64 -7.58
CA ILE A 143 -21.33 0.63 -7.55
C ILE A 143 -20.86 1.97 -7.00
N PHE A 144 -20.06 1.94 -5.94
CA PHE A 144 -19.44 3.11 -5.33
C PHE A 144 -17.93 3.07 -5.54
N GLY A 145 -17.35 4.20 -5.95
CA GLY A 145 -15.92 4.42 -5.87
C GLY A 145 -15.52 4.82 -4.46
N ILE A 146 -14.59 4.09 -3.84
CA ILE A 146 -14.03 4.41 -2.52
C ILE A 146 -12.56 4.79 -2.67
N SER A 147 -12.30 6.05 -2.32
CA SER A 147 -10.99 6.65 -2.15
C SER A 147 -10.68 6.83 -0.66
N ARG A 148 -9.39 6.99 -0.32
CA ARG A 148 -8.97 7.40 1.03
C ARG A 148 -9.35 8.84 1.37
N VAL A 149 -9.65 9.65 0.36
CA VAL A 149 -10.10 11.04 0.56
C VAL A 149 -11.40 11.09 1.35
N PHE A 150 -12.35 10.18 1.05
CA PHE A 150 -13.62 10.11 1.78
C PHE A 150 -13.45 9.87 3.28
N ASP A 151 -12.43 9.12 3.70
CA ASP A 151 -12.18 8.85 5.11
C ASP A 151 -11.89 10.16 5.89
N TYR A 152 -11.22 11.13 5.24
CA TYR A 152 -10.89 12.43 5.84
C TYR A 152 -12.01 13.46 5.70
N VAL A 153 -12.73 13.45 4.56
CA VAL A 153 -13.89 14.33 4.33
C VAL A 153 -15.00 14.03 5.32
N TYR A 154 -15.30 12.75 5.56
CA TYR A 154 -16.34 12.31 6.50
C TYR A 154 -15.77 11.90 7.86
N ARG A 155 -14.69 12.57 8.29
CA ARG A 155 -14.04 12.30 9.58
C ARG A 155 -14.97 12.65 10.76
N PRO A 156 -14.84 11.97 11.91
CA PRO A 156 -15.61 12.27 13.11
C PRO A 156 -15.38 13.72 13.59
N MET A 157 -16.40 14.31 14.20
CA MET A 157 -16.34 15.69 14.72
C MET A 157 -15.27 15.85 15.82
N GLU A 158 -14.99 14.80 16.58
CA GLU A 158 -13.93 14.84 17.61
C GLU A 158 -12.52 15.02 17.02
N LEU A 159 -12.35 14.75 15.72
CA LEU A 159 -11.08 14.82 14.98
C LEU A 159 -11.10 15.95 13.95
N GLU A 160 -12.02 16.92 14.06
CA GLU A 160 -12.15 18.00 13.09
C GLU A 160 -10.88 18.86 12.99
N ASN A 161 -10.25 19.13 14.14
CA ASN A 161 -9.03 19.93 14.27
C ASN A 161 -7.74 19.20 13.85
N MET A 162 -7.82 17.92 13.51
CA MET A 162 -6.64 17.14 13.11
C MET A 162 -6.23 17.51 11.69
N THR A 163 -4.94 17.81 11.50
CA THR A 163 -4.40 18.10 10.17
C THR A 163 -4.44 16.86 9.28
N LEU A 164 -4.45 17.05 7.96
CA LEU A 164 -4.40 15.92 7.01
C LEU A 164 -3.15 15.06 7.23
N TYR A 165 -2.01 15.69 7.54
CA TYR A 165 -0.76 15.00 7.82
C TYR A 165 -0.88 14.08 9.05
N ASP A 166 -1.39 14.61 10.16
CA ASP A 166 -1.57 13.84 11.40
C ASP A 166 -2.62 12.74 11.23
N TRP A 167 -3.65 13.00 10.43
CA TRP A 167 -4.65 12.01 10.07
C TRP A 167 -4.02 10.82 9.36
N ILE A 168 -3.18 11.04 8.34
CA ILE A 168 -2.54 9.94 7.61
C ILE A 168 -1.57 9.15 8.50
N ARG A 169 -0.91 9.86 9.44
CA ARG A 169 0.06 9.29 10.38
C ARG A 169 -0.59 8.42 11.46
N LEU A 170 -1.72 8.87 12.02
CA LEU A 170 -2.31 8.29 13.23
C LEU A 170 -3.64 7.56 12.97
N CYS A 171 -4.38 7.91 11.91
CA CYS A 171 -5.71 7.36 11.69
C CYS A 171 -5.71 6.16 10.73
N ASP A 172 -6.46 5.14 11.11
CA ASP A 172 -6.66 3.93 10.33
C ASP A 172 -8.12 3.53 10.24
N ARG A 173 -8.56 3.19 9.02
CA ARG A 173 -9.90 2.64 8.81
C ARG A 173 -9.93 1.15 9.16
N VAL A 174 -10.75 0.78 10.13
CA VAL A 174 -10.89 -0.60 10.61
C VAL A 174 -12.33 -1.08 10.45
N LYS A 175 -12.52 -2.35 10.05
CA LYS A 175 -13.84 -2.98 9.99
C LYS A 175 -14.43 -3.15 11.38
N ILE A 176 -15.74 -2.91 11.51
CA ILE A 176 -16.49 -3.16 12.73
C ILE A 176 -16.66 -4.68 12.86
N THR A 177 -15.99 -5.26 13.86
CA THR A 177 -16.20 -6.68 14.20
C THR A 177 -17.45 -6.81 15.06
N LYS A 178 -18.48 -7.47 14.54
CA LYS A 178 -19.63 -7.91 15.35
C LYS A 178 -19.18 -9.08 16.22
N LYS A 179 -18.52 -8.83 17.36
CA LYS A 179 -18.33 -9.90 18.35
C LYS A 179 -19.71 -10.28 18.90
N SER A 180 -20.06 -11.57 18.82
CA SER A 180 -21.16 -12.11 19.61
C SER A 180 -20.81 -11.92 21.10
N PRO A 181 -21.80 -11.77 21.99
CA PRO A 181 -21.54 -11.48 23.40
C PRO A 181 -20.92 -12.65 24.18
N ASN A 182 -20.59 -13.78 23.54
CA ASN A 182 -20.11 -14.97 24.22
C ASN A 182 -18.81 -15.52 23.61
N LYS A 183 -17.67 -15.07 24.15
CA LYS A 183 -16.61 -15.92 24.74
C LYS A 183 -15.30 -15.14 24.94
N SER A 184 -14.99 -14.94 26.23
CA SER A 184 -13.67 -14.99 26.90
C SER A 184 -12.50 -14.08 26.47
N LYS A 185 -12.22 -13.13 27.38
CA LYS A 185 -10.96 -12.89 28.12
C LYS A 185 -9.67 -12.47 27.38
N LYS A 186 -9.10 -11.37 27.91
CA LYS A 186 -7.76 -10.76 27.74
C LYS A 186 -7.56 -9.78 26.57
N ALA A 187 -8.15 -8.59 26.73
CA ALA A 187 -7.46 -7.31 26.53
C ALA A 187 -8.20 -6.27 27.37
N SER A 188 -7.48 -5.46 28.17
CA SER A 188 -8.04 -4.36 28.94
C SER A 188 -8.44 -3.21 28.00
N CYS A 189 -9.44 -3.43 27.16
CA CYS A 189 -10.01 -2.37 26.33
C CYS A 189 -11.11 -1.70 27.13
N LYS A 190 -10.83 -0.49 27.61
CA LYS A 190 -11.85 0.41 28.13
C LYS A 190 -12.79 0.80 26.99
N PHE A 191 -14.07 0.93 27.29
CA PHE A 191 -15.13 1.30 26.35
C PHE A 191 -15.57 2.72 26.63
N ARG A 192 -15.82 3.51 25.57
CA ARG A 192 -16.36 4.87 25.69
C ARG A 192 -17.82 4.88 25.25
N GLU A 193 -18.69 5.47 26.07
CA GLU A 193 -20.07 5.80 25.71
C GLU A 193 -20.07 7.08 24.86
N VAL A 194 -20.76 7.05 23.72
CA VAL A 194 -20.90 8.21 22.83
C VAL A 194 -22.12 9.03 23.28
N PRO A 195 -21.97 10.31 23.66
CA PRO A 195 -23.10 11.16 24.06
C PRO A 195 -24.05 11.44 22.89
N GLN A 196 -25.36 11.42 23.16
CA GLN A 196 -26.47 11.38 22.19
C GLN A 196 -26.75 12.68 21.40
N ASN A 197 -25.95 13.74 21.53
CA ASN A 197 -26.38 15.10 21.16
C ASN A 197 -25.90 15.65 19.79
N SER A 198 -25.47 14.84 18.82
CA SER A 198 -25.17 15.36 17.48
C SER A 198 -25.47 14.37 16.35
N LEU A 199 -26.58 14.63 15.63
CA LEU A 199 -27.03 14.03 14.35
C LEU A 199 -27.26 12.49 14.36
N PRO A 200 -28.03 11.92 13.40
CA PRO A 200 -28.42 10.51 13.44
C PRO A 200 -27.23 9.61 13.20
N ILE A 201 -26.62 9.14 14.28
CA ILE A 201 -25.57 8.14 14.27
C ILE A 201 -26.22 6.79 13.87
N PRO A 202 -25.71 6.07 12.86
CA PRO A 202 -26.18 4.72 12.55
C PRO A 202 -26.14 3.82 13.78
N ILE A 203 -27.25 3.14 14.02
CA ILE A 203 -27.77 2.42 15.23
C ILE A 203 -26.81 1.39 15.89
N ALA A 204 -25.58 1.22 15.40
CA ALA A 204 -24.64 0.18 15.86
C ALA A 204 -23.64 0.58 16.97
N LYS A 205 -23.84 1.68 17.71
CA LYS A 205 -22.74 2.36 18.43
C LYS A 205 -23.03 2.71 19.89
N LYS A 206 -23.13 1.69 20.76
CA LYS A 206 -23.18 1.90 22.22
C LYS A 206 -21.85 1.63 22.94
N LEU A 207 -20.96 0.82 22.36
CA LEU A 207 -19.70 0.42 22.97
C LEU A 207 -18.59 0.40 21.91
N LEU A 208 -17.86 1.51 21.78
CA LEU A 208 -16.66 1.56 20.95
C LEU A 208 -15.41 1.39 21.83
N PRO A 209 -14.39 0.66 21.36
CA PRO A 209 -13.08 0.65 22.02
C PRO A 209 -12.53 2.07 22.14
N GLU A 210 -11.73 2.33 23.18
CA GLU A 210 -10.95 3.57 23.26
C GLU A 210 -10.18 3.82 21.94
N ASN A 211 -10.19 5.09 21.49
CA ASN A 211 -9.62 5.59 20.24
C ASN A 211 -10.30 5.12 18.94
N CYS A 212 -11.50 4.52 19.01
CA CYS A 212 -12.31 4.23 17.83
C CYS A 212 -13.48 5.22 17.71
N PHE A 213 -13.59 5.87 16.56
CA PHE A 213 -14.60 6.87 16.27
C PHE A 213 -15.37 6.51 15.00
N PRO A 214 -16.68 6.75 14.96
CA PRO A 214 -17.46 6.51 13.77
C PRO A 214 -17.31 7.60 12.70
N PHE A 215 -17.36 7.19 11.43
CA PHE A 215 -17.51 8.15 10.34
C PHE A 215 -18.86 8.88 10.38
N VAL A 216 -18.87 10.09 9.85
CA VAL A 216 -20.05 10.94 9.70
C VAL A 216 -21.02 10.36 8.67
N LEU A 217 -22.30 10.68 8.81
CA LEU A 217 -23.36 10.31 7.88
C LEU A 217 -23.05 10.85 6.48
N GLY A 218 -22.92 9.98 5.48
CA GLY A 218 -22.48 10.33 4.11
C GLY A 218 -21.29 9.48 3.64
N HIS A 219 -20.51 8.90 4.55
CA HIS A 219 -19.43 7.99 4.17
C HIS A 219 -19.99 6.67 3.60
N PRO A 220 -19.53 6.18 2.43
CA PRO A 220 -20.03 4.93 1.82
C PRO A 220 -19.93 3.70 2.73
N LEU A 221 -18.97 3.72 3.66
CA LEU A 221 -18.70 2.64 4.61
C LEU A 221 -19.03 2.98 6.07
N ALA A 222 -19.82 4.03 6.35
CA ALA A 222 -20.17 4.44 7.71
C ALA A 222 -20.74 3.32 8.59
N ASP A 223 -21.46 2.36 7.99
CA ASP A 223 -22.11 1.24 8.69
C ASP A 223 -21.16 0.09 9.02
N SER A 224 -20.07 -0.07 8.25
CA SER A 224 -19.21 -1.27 8.30
C SER A 224 -17.81 -0.99 8.83
N HIS A 225 -17.36 0.27 8.79
CA HIS A 225 -16.02 0.66 9.19
C HIS A 225 -16.07 1.83 10.18
N MET A 226 -15.01 1.95 10.96
CA MET A 226 -14.75 3.04 11.89
C MET A 226 -13.32 3.56 11.72
N CYS A 227 -13.08 4.79 12.16
CA CYS A 227 -11.75 5.36 12.26
C CYS A 227 -11.12 4.95 13.60
N LYS A 228 -9.91 4.41 13.57
CA LYS A 228 -9.11 4.09 14.74
C LYS A 228 -7.92 5.05 14.80
N VAL A 229 -7.78 5.75 15.91
CA VAL A 229 -6.63 6.61 16.19
C VAL A 229 -5.55 5.79 16.90
N LEU A 230 -4.35 5.78 16.33
CA LEU A 230 -3.18 5.14 16.87
C LEU A 230 -2.49 6.06 17.88
N THR A 231 -1.76 5.46 18.82
CA THR A 231 -0.84 6.18 19.70
C THR A 231 0.39 6.65 18.92
N GLU A 232 1.07 7.70 19.39
CA GLU A 232 2.21 8.29 18.68
C GLU A 232 3.35 7.29 18.41
N ASP A 233 3.58 6.34 19.32
CA ASP A 233 4.58 5.28 19.19
C ASP A 233 4.36 4.37 17.98
N LYS A 234 3.10 4.28 17.51
CA LYS A 234 2.69 3.47 16.36
C LYS A 234 2.43 4.32 15.12
N GLY A 235 2.82 5.59 15.16
CA GLY A 235 2.66 6.52 14.06
C GLY A 235 3.41 6.06 12.81
N VAL A 236 2.78 6.29 11.66
CA VAL A 236 3.31 5.91 10.35
C VAL A 236 3.78 7.15 9.61
N VAL A 237 4.90 7.07 8.89
CA VAL A 237 5.41 8.21 8.11
C VAL A 237 4.73 8.22 6.73
N PRO A 238 4.03 9.31 6.36
CA PRO A 238 3.46 9.43 5.02
C PRO A 238 4.57 9.53 3.97
N ASN A 239 4.51 8.66 2.95
CA ASN A 239 5.36 8.72 1.78
C ASN A 239 4.59 9.40 0.64
N PHE A 240 4.94 10.65 0.34
CA PHE A 240 4.25 11.46 -0.67
C PHE A 240 4.51 10.93 -2.07
N ILE A 241 3.44 10.53 -2.76
CA ILE A 241 3.47 10.03 -4.13
C ILE A 241 2.73 11.02 -5.03
N GLY A 242 3.39 11.42 -6.10
CA GLY A 242 2.89 12.40 -7.06
C GLY A 242 4.03 13.26 -7.59
N PRO A 243 3.73 14.35 -8.31
CA PRO A 243 4.73 15.38 -8.61
C PRO A 243 5.24 16.01 -7.31
N GLY A 244 6.35 16.74 -7.41
CA GLY A 244 6.90 17.47 -6.27
C GLY A 244 5.86 18.41 -5.66
N LEU A 245 5.88 18.55 -4.33
CA LEU A 245 5.02 19.50 -3.62
C LEU A 245 5.30 20.92 -4.12
N PRO A 246 4.25 21.75 -4.30
CA PRO A 246 4.41 23.12 -4.75
C PRO A 246 5.20 23.91 -3.71
N ARG A 247 6.04 24.84 -4.19
CA ARG A 247 6.81 25.72 -3.32
C ARG A 247 6.11 27.06 -3.17
N ARG A 248 6.26 27.68 -2.00
CA ARG A 248 5.64 28.98 -1.70
C ARG A 248 6.14 30.11 -2.61
N ASP A 249 7.41 30.04 -3.00
CA ASP A 249 8.14 31.06 -3.75
C ASP A 249 8.03 30.90 -5.28
N LYS A 250 7.51 29.77 -5.78
CA LYS A 250 7.48 29.49 -7.23
C LYS A 250 6.22 28.75 -7.66
N GLY A 251 5.60 29.26 -8.72
CA GLY A 251 4.45 28.64 -9.38
C GLY A 251 3.14 29.34 -9.06
N ASP A 252 2.04 28.60 -9.17
CA ASP A 252 0.70 29.10 -8.88
C ASP A 252 0.45 29.14 -7.37
N ARG A 253 0.12 30.34 -6.87
CA ARG A 253 -0.17 30.59 -5.46
C ARG A 253 -1.47 29.92 -5.02
N GLU A 254 -2.47 29.85 -5.89
CA GLU A 254 -3.76 29.25 -5.57
C GLU A 254 -3.60 27.73 -5.42
N TYR A 255 -2.88 27.10 -6.34
CA TYR A 255 -2.52 25.68 -6.23
C TYR A 255 -1.68 25.37 -4.97
N TYR A 256 -0.74 26.25 -4.59
CA TYR A 256 0.00 26.12 -3.34
C TYR A 256 -0.93 26.16 -2.13
N CYS A 257 -1.84 27.14 -2.07
CA CYS A 257 -2.82 27.29 -0.99
C CYS A 257 -3.83 26.12 -0.93
N CYS A 258 -4.14 25.47 -2.05
CA CYS A 258 -4.98 24.27 -2.05
C CYS A 258 -4.23 23.02 -1.54
N THR A 259 -2.89 23.04 -1.57
CA THR A 259 -2.06 21.89 -1.21
C THR A 259 -1.59 21.91 0.25
N MET A 260 -1.38 23.10 0.82
CA MET A 260 -0.83 23.32 2.16
C MET A 260 -1.93 23.65 3.17
#